data_AF-A0A2T4DUA4-F1
#
_entry.id   AF-A0A2T4DUA4-F1
#
_cell.length_a   1.000
_cell.length_b   1.000
_cell.length_c   1.000
_cell.angle_alpha   90.00
_cell.angle_beta   90.00
_cell.angle_gamma   90.00
#
_symmetry.space_group_name_H-M   'P 1'
#
loop_
_entity.id
_entity.type
_entity.pdbx_description
1 polymer ?
#
loop_
_entity_poly.entity_id
_entity_poly.type
_entity_poly.pdbx_seq_one_letter_code
_entity_poly.pdbx_strand_id
1 'polypeptide(L)'
;MKNRCLFLIEANEVELTFIKKLCKIAQSYEQAIFVLRNADLLNKKNTKTGNLISALHSILKSESKTPFLVIPYASKGNAGLSYWLRLKLLTPTFEKIFTTQAEDEKPSKQFINCDFELLEFEPKKRNPIVKTIDRDLKRGLFITRAQPLHNGHAAFIEEMANENDEFIILLAAAEQSHQSKNPLSATERLEMVHSYLNSYYTHRFYLVALPQNSFTLENMYELSYLLPDFQSVYATNPVIMSMCNSMNIPVKTLKQNVNISATEIRNRILKNESCEAMLPPIILSYLEKISFQERLQLINHQYQR
;
A
#
# COMPACT_ATOMS: atom_id res chain seq x y z
N MET A 1 4.45 -18.46 -7.25
CA MET A 1 4.22 -17.08 -6.76
C MET A 1 2.77 -16.74 -7.10
N LYS A 2 2.16 -15.72 -6.48
CA LYS A 2 0.81 -15.32 -6.87
C LYS A 2 0.89 -14.68 -8.25
N ASN A 3 0.01 -15.09 -9.17
CA ASN A 3 -0.02 -14.60 -10.53
C ASN A 3 -0.59 -13.18 -10.55
N ARG A 4 0.27 -12.15 -10.54
CA ARG A 4 -0.13 -10.73 -10.50
C ARG A 4 0.39 -9.96 -11.72
N CYS A 5 -0.44 -9.04 -12.21
CA CYS A 5 -0.04 -8.05 -13.21
C CYS A 5 0.15 -6.67 -12.58
N LEU A 6 1.05 -5.88 -13.16
CA LEU A 6 1.27 -4.49 -12.82
C LEU A 6 0.91 -3.60 -14.00
N PHE A 7 0.04 -2.62 -13.77
CA PHE A 7 -0.29 -1.56 -14.73
C PHE A 7 0.40 -0.27 -14.28
N LEU A 8 1.30 0.25 -15.11
CA LEU A 8 1.82 1.61 -14.97
C LEU A 8 0.84 2.55 -15.68
N ILE A 9 0.26 3.48 -14.93
CA ILE A 9 -0.76 4.41 -15.42
C ILE A 9 -0.29 5.84 -15.19
N GLU A 10 -0.34 6.65 -16.24
CA GLU A 10 -0.14 8.08 -16.14
C GLU A 10 -1.42 8.80 -15.70
N ALA A 11 -1.27 9.93 -15.00
CA ALA A 11 -2.42 10.62 -14.43
C ALA A 11 -3.48 11.09 -15.47
N ASN A 12 -3.06 11.36 -16.70
CA ASN A 12 -3.93 11.71 -17.82
C ASN A 12 -4.64 10.50 -18.47
N GLU A 13 -4.30 9.27 -18.06
CA GLU A 13 -4.86 8.02 -18.58
C GLU A 13 -5.99 7.47 -17.72
N VAL A 14 -6.30 8.12 -16.59
CA VAL A 14 -7.43 7.76 -15.72
C VAL A 14 -8.75 8.17 -16.40
N GLU A 15 -9.11 7.41 -17.44
CA GLU A 15 -10.36 7.46 -18.19
C GLU A 15 -11.10 6.11 -18.06
N LEU A 16 -12.41 6.15 -17.84
CA LEU A 16 -13.26 4.96 -17.65
C LEU A 16 -13.10 3.91 -18.76
N THR A 17 -13.00 4.35 -20.02
CA THR A 17 -12.86 3.45 -21.18
C THR A 17 -11.55 2.68 -21.13
N PHE A 18 -10.45 3.34 -20.76
CA PHE A 18 -9.15 2.72 -20.62
C PHE A 18 -9.10 1.80 -19.40
N ILE A 19 -9.55 2.28 -18.23
CA ILE A 19 -9.57 1.47 -17.01
C ILE A 19 -10.42 0.20 -17.21
N LYS A 20 -11.53 0.26 -17.95
CA LYS A 20 -12.31 -0.92 -18.36
C LYS A 20 -11.49 -1.93 -19.18
N LYS A 21 -10.67 -1.45 -20.12
CA LYS A 21 -9.75 -2.30 -20.90
C LYS A 21 -8.74 -2.98 -19.98
N LEU A 22 -8.15 -2.24 -19.04
CA LEU A 22 -7.21 -2.80 -18.05
C LEU A 22 -7.88 -3.84 -17.14
N CYS A 23 -9.11 -3.58 -16.68
CA CYS A 23 -9.88 -4.53 -15.87
C CYS A 23 -10.15 -5.84 -16.61
N LYS A 24 -10.36 -5.81 -17.94
CA LYS A 24 -10.50 -7.03 -18.75
C LYS A 24 -9.20 -7.85 -18.78
N ILE A 25 -8.06 -7.19 -18.95
CA ILE A 25 -6.74 -7.84 -18.91
C ILE A 25 -6.50 -8.46 -17.53
N ALA A 26 -6.84 -7.73 -16.46
CA ALA A 26 -6.68 -8.17 -15.08
C ALA A 26 -7.46 -9.44 -14.72
N GLN A 27 -8.49 -9.83 -15.48
CA GLN A 27 -9.28 -11.06 -15.22
C GLN A 27 -8.47 -12.35 -15.40
N SER A 28 -7.35 -12.30 -16.13
CA SER A 28 -6.44 -13.44 -16.30
C SER A 28 -5.43 -13.60 -15.17
N TYR A 29 -5.51 -12.75 -14.13
CA TYR A 29 -4.57 -12.68 -13.01
C TYR A 29 -5.31 -12.84 -11.68
N GLU A 30 -4.62 -13.30 -10.63
CA GLU A 30 -5.17 -13.41 -9.27
C GLU A 30 -5.33 -12.04 -8.60
N GLN A 31 -4.51 -11.06 -9.01
CA GLN A 31 -4.53 -9.71 -8.49
C GLN A 31 -3.94 -8.73 -9.51
N ALA A 32 -4.49 -7.52 -9.58
CA ALA A 32 -3.92 -6.41 -10.34
C ALA A 32 -3.30 -5.35 -9.44
N ILE A 33 -2.16 -4.79 -9.85
CA ILE A 33 -1.49 -3.68 -9.17
C ILE A 33 -1.53 -2.48 -10.11
N PHE A 34 -2.22 -1.41 -9.72
CA PHE A 34 -2.31 -0.17 -10.47
C PHE A 34 -1.36 0.85 -9.84
N VAL A 35 -0.29 1.18 -10.54
CA VAL A 35 0.70 2.16 -10.10
C VAL A 35 0.42 3.47 -10.82
N LEU A 36 0.03 4.48 -10.04
CA LEU A 36 -0.23 5.82 -10.56
C LEU A 36 1.08 6.62 -10.57
N ARG A 37 1.63 6.83 -11.76
CA ARG A 37 2.89 7.57 -12.00
C ARG A 37 2.66 9.07 -11.95
N ASN A 38 3.73 9.81 -11.67
CA ASN A 38 3.75 11.28 -11.68
C ASN A 38 2.65 11.89 -10.79
N ALA A 39 2.22 11.15 -9.78
CA ALA A 39 1.21 11.55 -8.82
C ALA A 39 1.54 12.90 -8.18
N ASP A 40 2.82 13.11 -7.86
CA ASP A 40 3.37 14.34 -7.29
C ASP A 40 3.36 15.54 -8.26
N LEU A 41 3.35 15.33 -9.57
CA LEU A 41 3.40 16.37 -10.59
C LEU A 41 2.01 16.92 -10.99
N LEU A 42 0.94 16.46 -10.32
CA LEU A 42 -0.43 16.93 -10.52
C LEU A 42 -0.64 18.32 -9.90
N ASN A 43 0.01 19.34 -10.48
CA ASN A 43 -0.15 20.74 -10.06
C ASN A 43 -0.90 21.59 -11.10
N LYS A 44 -1.50 20.96 -12.12
CA LYS A 44 -2.35 21.65 -13.09
C LYS A 44 -3.77 21.78 -12.51
N LYS A 45 -4.11 22.97 -11.98
CA LYS A 45 -5.45 23.38 -11.53
C LYS A 45 -6.06 22.54 -10.38
N ASN A 46 -5.47 22.58 -9.17
CA ASN A 46 -6.10 22.16 -7.91
C ASN A 46 -6.49 20.67 -7.76
N THR A 47 -5.81 19.73 -8.43
CA THR A 47 -6.06 18.29 -8.24
C THR A 47 -5.00 17.65 -7.36
N LYS A 48 -5.32 17.38 -6.09
CA LYS A 48 -4.44 16.61 -5.19
C LYS A 48 -4.29 15.16 -5.68
N THR A 49 -3.13 14.55 -5.44
CA THR A 49 -2.88 13.12 -5.68
C THR A 49 -3.97 12.24 -5.08
N GLY A 50 -4.34 12.48 -3.83
CA GLY A 50 -5.39 11.73 -3.13
C GLY A 50 -6.73 11.67 -3.87
N ASN A 51 -7.11 12.76 -4.56
CA ASN A 51 -8.35 12.81 -5.33
C ASN A 51 -8.29 11.89 -6.55
N LEU A 52 -7.14 11.81 -7.20
CA LEU A 52 -6.97 10.94 -8.36
C LEU A 52 -6.92 9.47 -7.96
N ILE A 53 -6.26 9.14 -6.84
CA ILE A 53 -6.29 7.78 -6.27
C ILE A 53 -7.72 7.37 -5.96
N SER A 54 -8.50 8.24 -5.29
CA SER A 54 -9.89 7.95 -4.93
C SER A 54 -10.75 7.73 -6.18
N ALA A 55 -10.60 8.59 -7.20
CA ALA A 55 -11.32 8.44 -8.46
C ALA A 55 -10.97 7.14 -9.18
N LEU A 56 -9.68 6.79 -9.28
CA LEU A 56 -9.24 5.53 -9.87
C LEU A 56 -9.78 4.33 -9.06
N HIS A 57 -9.69 4.37 -7.73
CA HIS A 57 -10.19 3.33 -6.86
C HIS A 57 -11.70 3.12 -7.02
N SER A 58 -12.49 4.19 -7.09
CA SER A 58 -13.93 4.15 -7.33
C SER A 58 -14.28 3.49 -8.68
N ILE A 59 -13.58 3.87 -9.76
CA ILE A 59 -13.76 3.23 -11.08
C ILE A 59 -13.41 1.74 -10.99
N LEU A 60 -12.24 1.39 -10.43
CA LEU A 60 -11.81 0.00 -10.30
C LEU A 60 -12.78 -0.84 -9.47
N LYS A 61 -13.32 -0.27 -8.38
CA LYS A 61 -14.33 -0.93 -7.54
C LYS A 61 -15.62 -1.24 -8.31
N SER A 62 -16.01 -0.38 -9.26
CA SER A 62 -17.19 -0.62 -10.10
C SER A 62 -16.96 -1.59 -11.26
N GLU A 63 -15.72 -1.68 -11.76
CA GLU A 63 -15.42 -2.37 -13.03
C GLU A 63 -14.63 -3.68 -12.87
N SER A 64 -13.81 -3.80 -11.83
CA SER A 64 -12.94 -4.96 -11.61
C SER A 64 -13.58 -5.98 -10.69
N LYS A 65 -13.66 -7.24 -11.17
CA LYS A 65 -13.91 -8.41 -10.31
C LYS A 65 -12.63 -8.98 -9.69
N THR A 66 -11.48 -8.64 -10.27
CA THR A 66 -10.18 -9.06 -9.77
C THR A 66 -9.77 -8.18 -8.59
N PRO A 67 -9.29 -8.75 -7.46
CA PRO A 67 -8.69 -7.98 -6.38
C PRO A 67 -7.60 -7.04 -6.90
N PHE A 68 -7.54 -5.82 -6.37
CA PHE A 68 -6.59 -4.84 -6.86
C PHE A 68 -5.98 -3.98 -5.75
N LEU A 69 -4.81 -3.42 -6.06
CA LEU A 69 -4.16 -2.38 -5.28
C LEU A 69 -3.95 -1.14 -6.13
N VAL A 70 -4.16 0.03 -5.55
CA VAL A 70 -3.76 1.30 -6.15
C VAL A 70 -2.60 1.85 -5.34
N ILE A 71 -1.44 1.98 -5.97
CA ILE A 71 -0.20 2.43 -5.34
C ILE A 71 0.18 3.78 -5.95
N PRO A 72 0.10 4.88 -5.18
CA PRO A 72 0.64 6.14 -5.65
C PRO A 72 2.16 6.06 -5.66
N TYR A 73 2.74 6.46 -6.78
CA TYR A 73 4.18 6.45 -6.92
C TYR A 73 4.68 7.81 -7.39
N ALA A 74 5.34 8.51 -6.47
CA ALA A 74 5.99 9.79 -6.76
C ALA A 74 7.29 9.52 -7.52
N SER A 75 7.32 9.85 -8.81
CA SER A 75 8.51 9.69 -9.64
C SER A 75 9.52 10.82 -9.39
N LYS A 76 9.08 11.97 -8.84
CA LYS A 76 9.84 13.24 -8.85
C LYS A 76 10.42 13.56 -10.24
N GLY A 77 9.73 13.14 -11.29
CA GLY A 77 10.17 13.30 -12.68
C GLY A 77 11.37 12.44 -13.11
N ASN A 78 11.77 11.44 -12.31
CA ASN A 78 12.93 10.60 -12.62
C ASN A 78 12.50 9.17 -12.97
N ALA A 79 12.70 8.77 -14.23
CA ALA A 79 12.47 7.39 -14.72
C ALA A 79 13.74 6.52 -14.69
N GLY A 80 14.81 6.98 -14.02
CA GLY A 80 16.09 6.28 -13.92
C GLY A 80 16.09 5.03 -13.02
N LEU A 81 17.24 4.38 -12.88
CA LEU A 81 17.42 3.14 -12.10
C LEU A 81 16.73 3.14 -10.73
N SER A 82 16.88 4.22 -9.95
CA SER A 82 16.32 4.31 -8.60
C SER A 82 14.79 4.25 -8.58
N TYR A 83 14.12 4.69 -9.65
CA TYR A 83 12.67 4.58 -9.79
C TYR A 83 12.25 3.11 -9.86
N TRP A 84 12.89 2.34 -10.75
CA TRP A 84 12.54 0.94 -10.99
C TRP A 84 12.86 0.04 -9.81
N LEU A 85 13.97 0.28 -9.11
CA LEU A 85 14.31 -0.45 -7.88
C LEU A 85 13.30 -0.19 -6.76
N ARG A 86 12.86 1.05 -6.60
CA ARG A 86 11.84 1.41 -5.61
C ARG A 86 10.46 0.91 -5.98
N LEU A 87 10.10 0.88 -7.26
CA LEU A 87 8.87 0.23 -7.73
C LEU A 87 8.84 -1.22 -7.25
N LYS A 88 9.92 -1.97 -7.49
CA LYS A 88 10.06 -3.37 -7.04
C LYS A 88 9.94 -3.52 -5.51
N LEU A 89 10.43 -2.54 -4.74
CA LEU A 89 10.36 -2.54 -3.29
C LEU A 89 8.96 -2.17 -2.74
N LEU A 90 8.26 -1.25 -3.41
CA LEU A 90 7.04 -0.61 -2.91
C LEU A 90 5.76 -1.18 -3.53
N THR A 91 5.86 -2.29 -4.25
CA THR A 91 4.71 -3.07 -4.73
C THR A 91 4.84 -4.52 -4.30
N PRO A 92 3.72 -5.28 -4.24
CA PRO A 92 3.79 -6.74 -4.23
C PRO A 92 4.59 -7.30 -5.41
N THR A 93 4.95 -8.58 -5.35
CA THR A 93 5.58 -9.27 -6.49
C THR A 93 4.59 -9.42 -7.66
N PHE A 94 5.08 -9.26 -8.89
CA PHE A 94 4.29 -9.34 -10.12
C PHE A 94 5.10 -10.01 -11.24
N GLU A 95 4.39 -10.52 -12.25
CA GLU A 95 4.96 -11.34 -13.33
C GLU A 95 5.03 -10.58 -14.67
N LYS A 96 4.14 -9.61 -14.87
CA LYS A 96 4.05 -8.85 -16.11
C LYS A 96 3.72 -7.38 -15.87
N ILE A 97 4.37 -6.49 -16.62
CA ILE A 97 4.12 -5.05 -16.65
C ILE A 97 3.34 -4.69 -17.93
N PHE A 98 2.30 -3.88 -17.75
CA PHE A 98 1.52 -3.27 -18.81
C PHE A 98 1.62 -1.75 -18.70
N THR A 99 1.87 -1.07 -19.81
CA THR A 99 2.02 0.40 -19.86
C THR A 99 1.75 0.91 -21.26
N THR A 100 1.49 2.20 -21.41
CA THR A 100 1.38 2.90 -22.69
C THR A 100 2.72 3.50 -23.14
N GLN A 101 3.73 3.50 -22.26
CA GLN A 101 5.02 4.15 -22.50
C GLN A 101 6.02 3.14 -23.05
N ALA A 102 6.35 3.23 -24.35
CA ALA A 102 7.33 2.34 -24.96
C ALA A 102 8.73 2.43 -24.32
N GLU A 103 9.08 3.58 -23.73
CA GLU A 103 10.34 3.80 -23.02
C GLU A 103 10.53 2.92 -21.77
N ASP A 104 9.44 2.37 -21.23
CA ASP A 104 9.47 1.50 -20.04
C ASP A 104 9.99 0.07 -20.35
N GLU A 105 10.04 -0.35 -21.61
CA GLU A 105 10.41 -1.72 -21.99
C GLU A 105 11.84 -2.05 -21.54
N LYS A 106 12.81 -1.20 -21.88
CA LYS A 106 14.22 -1.43 -21.59
C LYS A 106 14.49 -1.48 -20.08
N PRO A 107 14.03 -0.52 -19.26
CA PRO A 107 14.18 -0.60 -17.81
C PRO A 107 13.46 -1.79 -17.16
N SER A 108 12.28 -2.17 -17.66
CA SER A 108 11.54 -3.35 -17.15
C SER A 108 12.36 -4.64 -17.29
N LYS A 109 13.00 -4.82 -18.45
CA LYS A 109 13.91 -5.95 -18.69
C LYS A 109 15.20 -5.84 -17.89
N GLN A 110 15.82 -4.65 -17.87
CA GLN A 110 17.16 -4.46 -17.29
C GLN A 110 17.17 -4.46 -15.75
N PHE A 111 16.19 -3.83 -15.10
CA PHE A 111 16.23 -3.59 -13.66
C PHE A 111 15.28 -4.48 -12.86
N ILE A 112 14.18 -4.91 -13.46
CA ILE A 112 13.18 -5.76 -12.80
C ILE A 112 13.33 -7.22 -13.23
N ASN A 113 13.73 -7.46 -14.49
CA ASN A 113 13.72 -8.76 -15.16
C ASN A 113 12.30 -9.35 -15.22
N CYS A 114 11.39 -8.59 -15.84
CA CYS A 114 9.96 -8.90 -15.91
C CYS A 114 9.44 -8.69 -17.34
N ASP A 115 8.45 -9.50 -17.72
CA ASP A 115 7.78 -9.39 -19.01
C ASP A 115 7.03 -8.07 -19.14
N PHE A 116 6.93 -7.60 -20.38
CA PHE A 116 6.42 -6.28 -20.73
C PHE A 116 5.41 -6.38 -21.87
N GLU A 117 4.34 -5.60 -21.79
CA GLU A 117 3.38 -5.41 -22.88
C GLU A 117 3.00 -3.94 -23.04
N LEU A 118 3.19 -3.44 -24.26
CA LEU A 118 2.77 -2.09 -24.63
C LEU A 118 1.28 -2.09 -24.95
N LEU A 119 0.55 -1.18 -24.32
CA LEU A 119 -0.87 -0.96 -24.53
C LEU A 119 -1.10 0.25 -25.42
N GLU A 120 -1.93 0.09 -26.44
CA GLU A 120 -2.42 1.22 -27.21
C GLU A 120 -3.51 1.97 -26.44
N PHE A 121 -3.30 3.28 -26.28
CA PHE A 121 -4.27 4.22 -25.73
C PHE A 121 -4.04 5.63 -26.27
N GLU A 122 -5.11 6.24 -26.80
CA GLU A 122 -5.13 7.65 -27.17
C GLU A 122 -6.04 8.42 -26.20
N PRO A 123 -5.50 9.31 -25.35
CA PRO A 123 -6.33 10.06 -24.40
C PRO A 123 -7.24 11.03 -25.14
N LYS A 124 -8.53 11.04 -24.79
CA LYS A 124 -9.45 12.06 -25.31
C LYS A 124 -9.04 13.44 -24.79
N LYS A 125 -9.05 14.47 -25.66
CA LYS A 125 -8.65 15.86 -25.36
C LYS A 125 -9.40 16.56 -24.21
N ARG A 126 -10.37 15.92 -23.54
CA ARG A 126 -11.15 16.48 -22.42
C ARG A 126 -10.76 15.78 -21.12
N ASN A 127 -10.37 16.61 -20.14
CA ASN A 127 -9.80 16.29 -18.82
C ASN A 127 -10.15 14.91 -18.24
N PRO A 128 -9.17 14.22 -17.62
CA PRO A 128 -9.44 13.00 -16.85
C PRO A 128 -10.50 13.26 -15.77
N ILE A 129 -11.18 12.21 -15.35
CA ILE A 129 -12.47 12.13 -14.65
C ILE A 129 -12.43 12.69 -13.21
N VAL A 130 -11.66 13.74 -12.95
CA VAL A 130 -11.64 14.50 -11.69
C VAL A 130 -12.91 15.36 -11.53
N LYS A 131 -14.07 14.87 -11.97
CA LYS A 131 -15.36 15.27 -11.37
C LYS A 131 -15.62 14.32 -10.21
N THR A 132 -14.82 14.51 -9.15
CA THR A 132 -15.22 14.38 -7.74
C THR A 132 -16.38 13.42 -7.47
N ILE A 133 -16.15 12.11 -7.63
CA ILE A 133 -17.15 11.09 -7.32
C ILE A 133 -17.27 10.87 -5.80
N ASP A 134 -16.26 11.29 -5.02
CA ASP A 134 -16.01 10.78 -3.67
C ASP A 134 -15.96 11.83 -2.55
N ARG A 135 -16.50 13.05 -2.77
CA ARG A 135 -16.37 14.15 -1.79
C ARG A 135 -17.03 13.88 -0.42
N ASP A 136 -17.92 12.90 -0.33
CA ASP A 136 -18.70 12.65 0.89
C ASP A 136 -18.36 11.33 1.61
N LEU A 137 -17.40 10.54 1.10
CA LEU A 137 -16.99 9.31 1.79
C LEU A 137 -16.14 9.63 3.01
N LYS A 138 -16.51 9.02 4.13
CA LYS A 138 -15.76 9.11 5.37
C LYS A 138 -14.63 8.08 5.36
N ARG A 139 -13.40 8.55 5.60
CA ARG A 139 -12.19 7.73 5.68
C ARG A 139 -11.42 7.94 6.96
N GLY A 140 -10.92 6.83 7.50
CA GLY A 140 -9.92 6.80 8.57
C GLY A 140 -8.54 6.45 8.03
N LEU A 141 -7.48 6.96 8.67
CA LEU A 141 -6.10 6.57 8.42
C LEU A 141 -5.53 5.80 9.61
N PHE A 142 -4.91 4.64 9.35
CA PHE A 142 -4.12 3.88 10.31
C PHE A 142 -2.69 3.71 9.83
N ILE A 143 -1.72 4.14 10.64
CA ILE A 143 -0.29 4.08 10.32
C ILE A 143 0.36 2.99 11.16
N THR A 144 0.95 1.99 10.51
CA THR A 144 1.66 0.89 11.19
C THR A 144 2.89 0.45 10.40
N ARG A 145 3.88 -0.13 11.09
CA ARG A 145 4.97 -0.84 10.41
C ARG A 145 4.57 -2.24 9.97
N ALA A 146 3.59 -2.86 10.64
CA ALA A 146 3.16 -4.25 10.43
C ALA A 146 4.33 -5.25 10.34
N GLN A 147 5.13 -5.36 11.40
CA GLN A 147 6.35 -6.20 11.48
C GLN A 147 6.25 -7.34 12.53
N PRO A 148 5.25 -8.25 12.48
CA PRO A 148 4.19 -8.42 11.48
C PRO A 148 2.87 -7.71 11.85
N LEU A 149 1.82 -7.86 11.01
CA LEU A 149 0.44 -7.55 11.40
C LEU A 149 0.00 -8.51 12.52
N HIS A 150 -0.82 -8.06 13.47
CA HIS A 150 -1.26 -8.88 14.61
C HIS A 150 -2.64 -8.47 15.09
N ASN A 151 -3.23 -9.20 16.05
CA ASN A 151 -4.61 -8.97 16.50
C ASN A 151 -4.84 -7.57 17.10
N GLY A 152 -3.82 -6.97 17.72
CA GLY A 152 -3.88 -5.55 18.11
C GLY A 152 -4.06 -4.59 16.90
N HIS A 153 -3.36 -4.82 15.79
CA HIS A 153 -3.58 -4.05 14.56
C HIS A 153 -4.93 -4.38 13.92
N ALA A 154 -5.34 -5.65 13.94
CA ALA A 154 -6.62 -6.11 13.41
C ALA A 154 -7.80 -5.39 14.09
N ALA A 155 -7.75 -5.20 15.41
CA ALA A 155 -8.76 -4.46 16.16
C ALA A 155 -8.88 -3.01 15.69
N PHE A 156 -7.76 -2.33 15.41
CA PHE A 156 -7.79 -0.96 14.85
C PHE A 156 -8.43 -0.92 13.47
N ILE A 157 -8.09 -1.90 12.62
CA ILE A 157 -8.65 -2.00 11.28
C ILE A 157 -10.16 -2.27 11.35
N GLU A 158 -10.61 -3.16 12.23
CA GLU A 158 -12.01 -3.49 12.42
C GLU A 158 -12.83 -2.29 12.94
N GLU A 159 -12.35 -1.61 13.99
CA GLU A 159 -13.03 -0.42 14.52
C GLU A 159 -13.09 0.69 13.46
N MET A 160 -12.00 0.91 12.72
CA MET A 160 -11.96 1.88 11.63
C MET A 160 -12.90 1.51 10.48
N ALA A 161 -13.00 0.22 10.11
CA ALA A 161 -13.90 -0.26 9.06
C ALA A 161 -15.39 -0.16 9.43
N ASN A 162 -15.71 -0.21 10.72
CA ASN A 162 -17.07 -0.04 11.24
C ASN A 162 -17.51 1.43 11.27
N GLU A 163 -16.58 2.37 11.44
CA GLU A 163 -16.88 3.79 11.60
C GLU A 163 -16.73 4.64 10.34
N ASN A 164 -16.24 4.04 9.23
CA ASN A 164 -15.91 4.73 7.98
C ASN A 164 -16.36 3.91 6.76
N ASP A 165 -16.66 4.59 5.66
CA ASP A 165 -17.07 3.95 4.40
C ASP A 165 -15.89 3.21 3.76
N GLU A 166 -14.74 3.88 3.75
CA GLU A 166 -13.44 3.37 3.32
C GLU A 166 -12.36 3.69 4.35
N PHE A 167 -11.19 3.08 4.23
CA PHE A 167 -10.10 3.37 5.15
C PHE A 167 -8.72 3.18 4.51
N ILE A 168 -7.72 3.82 5.10
CA ILE A 168 -6.36 3.87 4.57
C ILE A 168 -5.43 3.20 5.56
N ILE A 169 -4.70 2.19 5.11
CA ILE A 169 -3.61 1.56 5.86
C ILE A 169 -2.29 2.01 5.25
N LEU A 170 -1.51 2.72 6.05
CA LEU A 170 -0.18 3.18 5.66
C LEU A 170 0.89 2.32 6.35
N LEU A 171 1.65 1.59 5.53
CA LEU A 171 2.81 0.83 5.95
C LEU A 171 4.03 1.76 6.02
N ALA A 172 4.36 2.17 7.24
CA ALA A 172 5.50 3.04 7.53
C ALA A 172 6.84 2.30 7.43
N ALA A 173 7.93 3.07 7.32
CA ALA A 173 9.31 2.56 7.22
C ALA A 173 9.47 1.52 6.10
N ALA A 174 8.96 1.85 4.90
CA ALA A 174 9.00 0.94 3.74
C ALA A 174 10.44 0.61 3.29
N GLU A 175 11.40 1.47 3.59
CA GLU A 175 12.83 1.28 3.33
C GLU A 175 13.54 0.31 4.28
N GLN A 176 12.91 -0.04 5.41
CA GLN A 176 13.50 -0.92 6.42
C GLN A 176 13.07 -2.37 6.21
N SER A 177 14.05 -3.27 6.18
CA SER A 177 13.87 -4.72 6.06
C SER A 177 15.11 -5.45 6.60
N HIS A 178 15.03 -6.76 6.82
CA HIS A 178 16.17 -7.60 7.22
C HIS A 178 16.89 -7.13 8.50
N GLN A 179 16.16 -6.51 9.43
CA GLN A 179 16.66 -6.07 10.74
C GLN A 179 15.83 -6.71 11.86
N SER A 180 16.39 -6.87 13.05
CA SER A 180 15.66 -7.48 14.18
C SER A 180 14.35 -6.74 14.52
N LYS A 181 14.35 -5.40 14.36
CA LYS A 181 13.15 -4.56 14.55
C LYS A 181 12.23 -4.50 13.31
N ASN A 182 12.75 -4.76 12.12
CA ASN A 182 12.05 -4.66 10.84
C ASN A 182 12.46 -5.83 9.92
N PRO A 183 12.05 -7.07 10.22
CA PRO A 183 12.52 -8.25 9.49
C PRO A 183 11.86 -8.42 8.11
N LEU A 184 10.63 -7.94 7.93
CA LEU A 184 9.89 -8.02 6.67
C LEU A 184 10.18 -6.82 5.77
N SER A 185 10.28 -7.06 4.47
CA SER A 185 10.33 -6.02 3.44
C SER A 185 8.98 -5.30 3.26
N ALA A 186 8.97 -4.18 2.54
CA ALA A 186 7.72 -3.50 2.18
C ALA A 186 6.82 -4.37 1.29
N THR A 187 7.38 -5.03 0.26
CA THR A 187 6.69 -6.02 -0.57
C THR A 187 5.99 -7.08 0.27
N GLU A 188 6.69 -7.73 1.20
CA GLU A 188 6.10 -8.80 2.02
C GLU A 188 4.97 -8.27 2.92
N ARG A 189 5.13 -7.08 3.48
CA ARG A 189 4.09 -6.46 4.28
C ARG A 189 2.88 -6.06 3.46
N LEU A 190 3.09 -5.54 2.24
CA LEU A 190 1.99 -5.24 1.31
C LEU A 190 1.22 -6.53 0.99
N GLU A 191 1.91 -7.62 0.68
CA GLU A 191 1.27 -8.90 0.39
C GLU A 191 0.51 -9.49 1.58
N MET A 192 1.14 -9.48 2.75
CA MET A 192 0.60 -9.98 4.01
C MET A 192 -0.62 -9.18 4.48
N VAL A 193 -0.53 -7.85 4.44
CA VAL A 193 -1.63 -6.98 4.89
C VAL A 193 -2.74 -6.97 3.83
N HIS A 194 -2.41 -6.96 2.54
CA HIS A 194 -3.42 -7.06 1.49
C HIS A 194 -4.21 -8.37 1.59
N SER A 195 -3.56 -9.52 1.83
CA SER A 195 -4.28 -10.78 1.98
C SER A 195 -5.27 -10.74 3.13
N TYR A 196 -4.88 -10.18 4.28
CA TYR A 196 -5.79 -9.97 5.40
C TYR A 196 -6.94 -9.04 5.03
N LEU A 197 -6.65 -7.84 4.53
CA LEU A 197 -7.67 -6.84 4.20
C LEU A 197 -8.66 -7.34 3.14
N ASN A 198 -8.16 -8.01 2.10
CA ASN A 198 -9.00 -8.49 1.01
C ASN A 198 -9.95 -9.62 1.43
N SER A 199 -9.62 -10.38 2.48
CA SER A 199 -10.47 -11.44 3.02
C SER A 199 -11.68 -10.92 3.82
N TYR A 200 -11.61 -9.69 4.33
CA TYR A 200 -12.67 -9.13 5.19
C TYR A 200 -13.31 -7.85 4.64
N TYR A 201 -12.58 -7.07 3.84
CA TYR A 201 -12.94 -5.69 3.48
C TYR A 201 -12.70 -5.39 2.00
N THR A 202 -12.92 -6.36 1.12
CA THR A 202 -12.68 -6.26 -0.33
C THR A 202 -13.15 -4.91 -0.91
N HIS A 203 -12.26 -4.20 -1.60
CA HIS A 203 -12.50 -2.88 -2.22
C HIS A 203 -12.96 -1.74 -1.29
N ARG A 204 -12.76 -1.85 0.04
CA ARG A 204 -13.04 -0.77 1.01
C ARG A 204 -11.78 -0.14 1.61
N PHE A 205 -10.60 -0.49 1.10
CA PHE A 205 -9.35 -0.02 1.67
C PHE A 205 -8.37 0.49 0.63
N TYR A 206 -7.54 1.44 1.07
CA TYR A 206 -6.30 1.83 0.40
C TYR A 206 -5.14 1.26 1.22
N LEU A 207 -4.19 0.60 0.56
CA LEU A 207 -2.99 0.07 1.21
C LEU A 207 -1.77 0.64 0.50
N VAL A 208 -1.01 1.45 1.22
CA VAL A 208 0.15 2.18 0.69
C VAL A 208 1.36 1.91 1.59
N ALA A 209 2.54 1.73 1.00
CA ALA A 209 3.79 1.69 1.73
C ALA A 209 4.63 2.92 1.40
N LEU A 210 5.06 3.67 2.42
CA LEU A 210 5.90 4.85 2.24
C LEU A 210 7.18 4.74 3.07
N PRO A 211 8.32 5.19 2.54
CA PRO A 211 9.55 5.24 3.30
C PRO A 211 9.45 6.30 4.40
N GLN A 212 10.02 6.00 5.57
CA GLN A 212 10.18 6.95 6.67
C GLN A 212 11.45 7.79 6.44
N ASN A 213 11.43 8.66 5.43
CA ASN A 213 12.44 9.70 5.30
C ASN A 213 12.04 10.92 6.17
N SER A 214 12.99 11.82 6.44
CA SER A 214 12.82 12.99 7.32
C SER A 214 11.79 14.03 6.87
N PHE A 215 11.00 13.74 5.82
CA PHE A 215 9.96 14.61 5.29
C PHE A 215 8.62 13.86 5.13
N THR A 216 8.59 12.68 4.49
CA THR A 216 7.35 12.01 4.05
C THR A 216 6.44 11.46 5.15
N LEU A 217 7.01 10.93 6.25
CA LEU A 217 6.22 10.39 7.37
C LEU A 217 6.36 11.23 8.66
N GLU A 218 7.07 12.35 8.59
CA GLU A 218 7.31 13.23 9.75
C GLU A 218 6.37 14.44 9.75
N ASN A 219 5.56 14.62 8.71
CA ASN A 219 4.52 15.64 8.71
C ASN A 219 3.21 15.13 8.07
N MET A 220 2.09 15.57 8.63
CA MET A 220 0.76 15.17 8.21
C MET A 220 0.29 15.91 6.94
N TYR A 221 0.99 16.99 6.54
CA TYR A 221 0.73 17.73 5.30
C TYR A 221 1.03 16.89 4.06
N GLU A 222 2.18 16.23 4.01
CA GLU A 222 2.56 15.37 2.88
C GLU A 222 1.64 14.15 2.77
N LEU A 223 1.26 13.55 3.91
CA LEU A 223 0.26 12.48 3.93
C LEU A 223 -1.09 12.94 3.39
N SER A 224 -1.57 14.13 3.77
CA SER A 224 -2.83 14.71 3.27
C SER A 224 -2.79 15.07 1.78
N TYR A 225 -1.59 15.17 1.20
CA TYR A 225 -1.41 15.39 -0.24
C TYR A 225 -1.39 14.06 -1.01
N LEU A 226 -0.60 13.09 -0.51
CA LEU A 226 -0.34 11.81 -1.17
C LEU A 226 -1.50 10.81 -1.06
N LEU A 227 -2.24 10.83 0.04
CA LEU A 227 -3.30 9.87 0.32
C LEU A 227 -4.69 10.45 -0.02
N PRO A 228 -5.71 9.61 -0.28
CA PRO A 228 -7.11 10.04 -0.27
C PRO A 228 -7.43 10.88 0.96
N ASP A 229 -8.31 11.87 0.83
CA ASP A 229 -8.73 12.70 1.97
C ASP A 229 -9.31 11.79 3.08
N PHE A 230 -8.93 12.05 4.34
CA PHE A 230 -9.35 11.34 5.54
C PHE A 230 -9.74 12.32 6.65
N GLN A 231 -10.73 11.95 7.47
CA GLN A 231 -11.29 12.82 8.52
C GLN A 231 -10.80 12.46 9.92
N SER A 232 -10.18 11.29 10.11
CA SER A 232 -9.66 10.87 11.41
C SER A 232 -8.46 9.96 11.27
N VAL A 233 -7.60 9.97 12.29
CA VAL A 233 -6.42 9.10 12.38
C VAL A 233 -6.58 8.18 13.58
N TYR A 234 -6.38 6.88 13.36
CA TYR A 234 -6.39 5.87 14.40
C TYR A 234 -4.96 5.64 14.88
N ALA A 235 -4.66 5.93 16.14
CA ALA A 235 -3.30 5.84 16.66
C ALA A 235 -3.24 5.75 18.18
N THR A 236 -2.23 5.04 18.67
CA THR A 236 -1.75 5.11 20.07
C THR A 236 -0.33 5.65 20.18
N ASN A 237 0.35 5.88 19.05
CA ASN A 237 1.71 6.39 19.03
C ASN A 237 1.73 7.90 19.33
N PRO A 238 2.40 8.36 20.40
CA PRO A 238 2.42 9.77 20.79
C PRO A 238 2.95 10.73 19.71
N VAL A 239 3.89 10.30 18.87
CA VAL A 239 4.42 11.09 17.75
C VAL A 239 3.33 11.34 16.72
N ILE A 240 2.59 10.30 16.32
CA ILE A 240 1.46 10.44 15.39
C ILE A 240 0.35 11.31 15.99
N MET A 241 0.03 11.13 17.28
CA MET A 241 -0.97 11.96 17.96
C MET A 241 -0.56 13.44 17.98
N SER A 242 0.72 13.72 18.26
CA SER A 242 1.27 15.08 18.22
C SER A 242 1.18 15.69 16.82
N MET A 243 1.52 14.92 15.78
CA MET A 243 1.37 15.35 14.38
C MET A 243 -0.08 15.63 13.98
N CYS A 244 -1.04 14.87 14.48
CA CYS A 244 -2.46 15.10 14.22
C CYS A 244 -2.95 16.38 14.90
N ASN A 245 -2.53 16.59 16.16
CA ASN A 245 -2.89 17.77 16.95
C ASN A 245 -2.42 19.06 16.29
N SER A 246 -1.21 19.09 15.71
CA SER A 246 -0.69 20.28 15.02
C SER A 246 -1.49 20.67 13.76
N MET A 247 -2.30 19.77 13.22
CA MET A 247 -3.18 20.00 12.06
C MET A 247 -4.68 19.96 12.39
N ASN A 248 -5.05 19.90 13.68
CA ASN A 248 -6.43 19.75 14.15
C ASN A 248 -7.15 18.52 13.54
N ILE A 249 -6.44 17.42 13.31
CA ILE A 249 -7.02 16.17 12.81
C ILE A 249 -7.47 15.32 14.00
N PRO A 250 -8.74 14.88 14.08
CA PRO A 250 -9.22 14.02 15.15
C PRO A 250 -8.45 12.70 15.24
N VAL A 251 -7.93 12.41 16.44
CA VAL A 251 -7.31 11.12 16.76
C VAL A 251 -8.34 10.21 17.43
N LYS A 252 -8.40 8.95 17.00
CA LYS A 252 -9.20 7.90 17.62
C LYS A 252 -8.29 6.81 18.17
N THR A 253 -8.57 6.37 19.40
CA THR A 253 -7.95 5.20 20.03
C THR A 253 -8.96 4.07 20.07
N LEU A 254 -8.49 2.83 20.23
CA LEU A 254 -9.40 1.70 20.43
C LEU A 254 -10.28 1.91 21.67
N LYS A 255 -11.55 1.50 21.58
CA LYS A 255 -12.45 1.43 22.74
C LYS A 255 -12.01 0.39 23.76
N GLN A 256 -11.43 -0.71 23.29
CA GLN A 256 -10.91 -1.79 24.13
C GLN A 256 -9.40 -1.90 23.99
N ASN A 257 -8.70 -1.97 25.12
CA ASN A 257 -7.24 -2.03 25.12
C ASN A 257 -6.76 -3.44 24.71
N VAL A 258 -6.30 -3.59 23.46
CA VAL A 258 -5.67 -4.82 22.98
C VAL A 258 -4.15 -4.68 23.07
N ASN A 259 -3.56 -5.16 24.17
CA ASN A 259 -2.12 -5.06 24.40
C ASN A 259 -1.35 -6.21 23.73
N ILE A 260 -1.20 -6.13 22.41
CA ILE A 260 -0.39 -7.06 21.62
C ILE A 260 0.73 -6.27 20.95
N SER A 261 1.97 -6.71 21.14
CA SER A 261 3.15 -6.08 20.56
C SER A 261 3.81 -6.98 19.53
N ALA A 262 4.11 -6.42 18.35
CA ALA A 262 4.92 -7.08 17.35
C ALA A 262 6.30 -7.51 17.89
N THR A 263 6.87 -6.76 18.85
CA THR A 263 8.15 -7.14 19.47
C THR A 263 8.03 -8.43 20.26
N GLU A 264 6.94 -8.59 21.02
CA GLU A 264 6.69 -9.83 21.75
C GLU A 264 6.51 -11.00 20.80
N ILE A 265 5.74 -10.83 19.72
CA ILE A 265 5.55 -11.85 18.69
C ILE A 265 6.90 -12.29 18.08
N ARG A 266 7.76 -11.34 17.68
CA ARG A 266 9.09 -11.66 17.14
C ARG A 266 9.95 -12.42 18.16
N ASN A 267 9.91 -12.02 19.44
CA ASN A 267 10.65 -12.70 20.51
C ASN A 267 10.18 -14.14 20.72
N ARG A 268 8.86 -14.37 20.71
CA ARG A 268 8.29 -15.72 20.83
C ARG A 268 8.69 -16.61 19.67
N ILE A 269 8.55 -16.12 18.43
CA ILE A 269 8.96 -16.85 17.23
C ILE A 269 10.45 -17.21 17.29
N LEU A 270 11.31 -16.26 17.70
CA LEU A 270 12.74 -16.50 17.89
C LEU A 270 13.05 -17.62 18.89
N LYS A 271 12.28 -17.69 19.98
CA LYS A 271 12.42 -18.70 21.04
C LYS A 271 11.66 -20.00 20.78
N ASN A 272 11.01 -20.12 19.62
CA ASN A 272 10.13 -21.26 19.31
C ASN A 272 8.94 -21.39 20.29
N GLU A 273 8.43 -20.26 20.80
CA GLU A 273 7.25 -20.15 21.65
C GLU A 273 6.00 -19.84 20.81
N SER A 274 4.83 -20.33 21.23
CA SER A 274 3.57 -20.10 20.49
C SER A 274 3.12 -18.64 20.54
N CYS A 275 2.75 -18.11 19.37
CA CYS A 275 2.16 -16.78 19.18
C CYS A 275 0.88 -16.81 18.30
N GLU A 276 0.35 -18.00 18.02
CA GLU A 276 -0.79 -18.20 17.10
C GLU A 276 -2.02 -17.37 17.50
N ALA A 277 -2.35 -17.36 18.80
CA ALA A 277 -3.47 -16.58 19.34
C ALA A 277 -3.27 -15.06 19.27
N MET A 278 -2.06 -14.58 18.95
CA MET A 278 -1.74 -13.16 18.82
C MET A 278 -1.88 -12.66 17.37
N LEU A 279 -2.07 -13.58 16.41
CA LEU A 279 -2.07 -13.30 14.98
C LEU A 279 -3.39 -13.73 14.34
N PRO A 280 -3.87 -13.02 13.30
CA PRO A 280 -4.92 -13.56 12.45
C PRO A 280 -4.43 -14.83 11.73
N PRO A 281 -5.26 -15.87 11.51
CA PRO A 281 -4.83 -17.12 10.88
C PRO A 281 -4.15 -16.92 9.51
N ILE A 282 -4.68 -16.03 8.67
CA ILE A 282 -4.11 -15.72 7.35
C ILE A 282 -2.71 -15.09 7.44
N ILE A 283 -2.39 -14.42 8.54
CA ILE A 283 -1.07 -13.84 8.79
C ILE A 283 -0.10 -14.92 9.25
N LEU A 284 -0.53 -15.80 10.16
CA LEU A 284 0.25 -16.96 10.59
C LEU A 284 0.71 -17.80 9.39
N SER A 285 -0.24 -18.21 8.54
CA SER A 285 0.08 -18.97 7.32
C SER A 285 1.01 -18.22 6.35
N TYR A 286 0.93 -16.88 6.30
CA TYR A 286 1.85 -16.09 5.48
C TYR A 286 3.28 -16.14 6.05
N LEU A 287 3.44 -16.00 7.38
CA LEU A 287 4.75 -16.02 8.03
C LEU A 287 5.44 -17.38 7.91
N GLU A 288 4.68 -18.48 8.03
CA GLU A 288 5.17 -19.84 7.78
C GLU A 288 5.67 -20.00 6.34
N LYS A 289 4.87 -19.54 5.38
CA LYS A 289 5.19 -19.63 3.94
C LYS A 289 6.51 -18.97 3.57
N ILE A 290 6.91 -17.91 4.26
CA ILE A 290 8.14 -17.17 3.97
C ILE A 290 9.32 -17.57 4.86
N SER A 291 9.19 -18.65 5.65
CA SER A 291 10.22 -19.11 6.59
C SER A 291 10.67 -17.97 7.52
N PHE A 292 9.70 -17.29 8.12
CA PHE A 292 9.95 -16.09 8.89
C PHE A 292 10.79 -16.36 10.15
N GLN A 293 10.63 -17.52 10.76
CA GLN A 293 11.36 -17.93 11.96
C GLN A 293 12.86 -18.09 11.66
N GLU A 294 13.19 -18.81 10.59
CA GLU A 294 14.56 -19.05 10.13
C GLU A 294 15.26 -17.73 9.80
N ARG A 295 14.54 -16.81 9.15
CA ARG A 295 15.04 -15.47 8.86
C ARG A 295 15.34 -14.69 10.15
N LEU A 296 14.44 -14.73 11.13
CA LEU A 296 14.65 -14.04 12.40
C LEU A 296 15.87 -14.61 13.13
N GLN A 297 16.04 -15.93 13.17
CA GLN A 297 17.21 -16.59 13.76
C GLN A 297 18.50 -16.14 13.07
N LEU A 298 18.52 -16.12 11.73
CA LEU A 298 19.67 -15.67 10.94
C LEU A 298 20.05 -14.21 11.26
N ILE A 299 19.07 -13.30 11.28
CA ILE A 299 19.28 -11.88 11.60
C ILE A 299 19.86 -11.72 13.01
N ASN A 300 19.34 -12.45 14.01
CA ASN A 300 19.75 -12.27 15.40
C ASN A 300 21.08 -12.98 15.73
N HIS A 301 21.45 -14.03 15.01
CA HIS A 301 22.78 -14.65 15.12
C HIS A 301 23.91 -13.67 14.75
N GLN A 302 23.64 -12.70 13.86
CA GLN A 302 24.61 -11.68 13.47
C GLN A 302 24.91 -10.66 14.58
N TYR A 303 24.02 -10.47 15.56
CA TYR A 303 24.18 -9.50 16.66
C TYR A 303 24.80 -10.09 17.94
N GLN A 304 25.13 -11.39 17.95
CA GLN A 304 25.80 -12.08 19.06
C GLN A 304 27.30 -12.30 18.81
N ARG A 305 27.83 -11.80 17.69
CA ARG A 305 29.26 -11.74 17.36
C ARG A 305 29.75 -10.31 17.43
#